data_AF-U6FGP8-F1
#
_entry.id   AF-U6FGP8-F1
#
_cell.length_a   1.000
_cell.length_b   1.000
_cell.length_c   1.000
_cell.angle_alpha   90.00
_cell.angle_beta   90.00
_cell.angle_gamma   90.00
#
_symmetry.space_group_name_H-M   'P 1'
#
loop_
_entity.id
_entity.type
_entity.pdbx_description
1 polymer ?
#
loop_
_entity_poly.entity_id
_entity_poly.type
_entity_poly.pdbx_seq_one_letter_code
_entity_poly.pdbx_strand_id
1 'polypeptide(L)'
;MNKHKKSWLIFGIIMVLLVGGITVRYMTVKQSQANAANEEREARELATKYLVTHYKGIKRIEFSILEKPNRFGGGSYGYMVRINGADEITALIEADNKKDFFANKMSFQGPHYPNGSNKGLDRMEDYNSKRDWKKVKIIQTKKESF
;
A
#
# COMPACT_ATOMS: atom_id res chain seq x y z
N MET A 1 -29.29 52.96 -12.54
CA MET A 1 -28.09 52.07 -12.56
C MET A 1 -28.26 51.05 -13.68
N ASN A 2 -27.50 51.17 -14.77
CA ASN A 2 -27.73 50.47 -16.05
C ASN A 2 -27.69 48.93 -15.93
N LYS A 3 -28.64 48.24 -16.58
CA LYS A 3 -28.74 46.77 -16.65
C LYS A 3 -27.41 46.08 -16.99
N HIS A 4 -26.58 46.73 -17.82
CA HIS A 4 -25.24 46.25 -18.20
C HIS A 4 -24.25 46.15 -17.03
N LYS A 5 -24.29 47.08 -16.05
CA LYS A 5 -23.38 47.04 -14.88
C LYS A 5 -23.73 45.89 -13.91
N LYS A 6 -25.02 45.54 -13.77
CA LYS A 6 -25.45 44.38 -12.96
C LYS A 6 -25.08 43.04 -13.61
N SER A 7 -25.18 42.93 -14.92
CA SER A 7 -24.83 41.71 -15.65
C SER A 7 -23.32 41.41 -15.59
N TRP A 8 -22.48 42.45 -15.68
CA TRP A 8 -21.02 42.29 -15.59
C TRP A 8 -20.55 41.83 -14.20
N LEU A 9 -21.18 42.32 -13.13
CA LEU A 9 -20.88 41.90 -11.76
C LEU A 9 -21.19 40.42 -11.52
N ILE A 10 -22.33 39.93 -12.02
CA ILE A 10 -22.75 38.53 -11.89
C ILE A 10 -21.80 37.61 -12.66
N PHE A 11 -21.37 38.02 -13.85
CA PHE A 11 -20.42 37.24 -14.67
C PHE A 11 -19.04 37.10 -14.01
N GLY A 12 -18.55 38.18 -13.38
CA GLY A 12 -17.28 38.15 -12.64
C GLY A 12 -17.33 37.19 -11.45
N ILE A 13 -18.42 37.18 -10.70
CA ILE A 13 -18.61 36.26 -9.56
C ILE A 13 -18.64 34.80 -10.03
N ILE A 14 -19.34 34.51 -11.12
CA ILE A 14 -19.42 33.15 -11.69
C ILE A 14 -18.04 32.67 -12.18
N MET A 15 -17.25 33.54 -12.82
CA MET A 15 -15.90 33.20 -13.29
C MET A 15 -14.94 32.89 -12.14
N VAL A 16 -14.98 33.69 -11.05
CA VAL A 16 -14.15 33.43 -9.87
C VAL A 16 -14.55 32.11 -9.18
N LEU A 17 -15.85 31.80 -9.11
CA LEU A 17 -16.34 30.54 -8.55
C LEU A 17 -15.94 29.32 -9.40
N LEU A 18 -16.00 29.43 -10.73
CA LEU A 18 -15.58 28.37 -11.65
C LEU A 18 -14.08 28.09 -11.55
N VAL A 19 -13.24 29.13 -11.61
CA VAL A 19 -11.78 28.99 -11.52
C VAL A 19 -11.36 28.52 -10.12
N GLY A 20 -11.96 29.07 -9.06
CA GLY A 20 -11.73 28.63 -7.69
C GLY A 20 -12.11 27.17 -7.47
N GLY A 21 -13.26 26.73 -7.98
CA GLY A 21 -13.71 25.34 -7.86
C GLY A 21 -12.82 24.33 -8.57
N ILE A 22 -12.29 24.66 -9.75
CA ILE A 22 -11.37 23.79 -10.49
C ILE A 22 -10.03 23.67 -9.76
N THR A 23 -9.51 24.78 -9.25
CA THR A 23 -8.21 24.82 -8.56
C THR A 23 -8.24 23.99 -7.27
N VAL A 24 -9.33 24.12 -6.49
CA VAL A 24 -9.53 23.33 -5.27
C VAL A 24 -9.62 21.83 -5.60
N ARG A 25 -10.42 21.43 -6.60
CA ARG A 25 -10.52 20.02 -7.02
C ARG A 25 -9.19 19.45 -7.48
N TYR A 26 -8.39 20.25 -8.20
CA TYR A 26 -7.08 19.80 -8.66
C TYR A 26 -6.09 19.59 -7.51
N MET A 27 -6.10 20.49 -6.51
CA MET A 27 -5.30 20.33 -5.31
C MET A 27 -5.74 19.13 -4.46
N THR A 28 -7.05 18.91 -4.31
CA THR A 28 -7.55 17.75 -3.53
C THR A 28 -7.21 16.42 -4.20
N VAL A 29 -7.26 16.34 -5.54
CA VAL A 29 -6.83 15.14 -6.28
C VAL A 29 -5.33 14.89 -6.12
N LYS A 30 -4.49 15.92 -6.23
CA LYS A 30 -3.04 15.78 -6.00
C LYS A 30 -2.72 15.35 -4.58
N GLN A 31 -3.43 15.91 -3.61
CA GLN A 31 -3.26 15.56 -2.20
C GLN A 31 -3.70 14.11 -1.92
N SER A 32 -4.80 13.65 -2.53
CA SER A 32 -5.23 12.25 -2.39
C SER A 32 -4.24 11.27 -3.03
N GLN A 33 -3.68 11.59 -4.20
CA GLN A 33 -2.66 10.78 -4.86
C GLN A 33 -1.36 10.73 -4.05
N ALA A 34 -0.91 11.86 -3.51
CA ALA A 34 0.28 11.92 -2.65
C ALA A 34 0.08 11.11 -1.36
N ASN A 35 -1.10 11.18 -0.76
CA ASN A 35 -1.43 10.40 0.44
C ASN A 35 -1.46 8.89 0.14
N ALA A 36 -2.01 8.48 -1.00
CA ALA A 36 -2.03 7.08 -1.40
C ALA A 36 -0.61 6.54 -1.64
N ALA A 37 0.25 7.31 -2.31
CA ALA A 37 1.64 6.92 -2.55
C ALA A 37 2.46 6.84 -1.25
N ASN A 38 2.24 7.76 -0.31
CA ASN A 38 2.87 7.72 1.01
C ASN A 38 2.41 6.51 1.83
N GLU A 39 1.10 6.23 1.83
CA GLU A 39 0.53 5.07 2.51
C GLU A 39 1.13 3.77 1.95
N GLU A 40 1.21 3.63 0.63
CA GLU A 40 1.76 2.44 -0.02
C GLU A 40 3.25 2.26 0.31
N ARG A 41 4.02 3.36 0.34
CA ARG A 41 5.43 3.33 0.75
C ARG A 41 5.56 2.87 2.21
N GLU A 42 4.81 3.47 3.12
CA GLU A 42 4.88 3.17 4.55
C GLU A 42 4.45 1.73 4.84
N ALA A 43 3.33 1.28 4.24
CA ALA A 43 2.85 -0.08 4.36
C ALA A 43 3.89 -1.10 3.87
N ARG A 44 4.58 -0.81 2.77
CA ARG A 44 5.62 -1.68 2.21
C ARG A 44 6.86 -1.75 3.09
N GLU A 45 7.30 -0.62 3.63
CA GLU A 45 8.40 -0.58 4.59
C GLU A 45 8.08 -1.41 5.84
N LEU A 46 6.85 -1.27 6.34
CA LEU A 46 6.39 -2.01 7.51
C LEU A 46 6.32 -3.53 7.23
N ALA A 47 5.75 -3.93 6.09
CA ALA A 47 5.71 -5.32 5.64
C ALA A 47 7.13 -5.90 5.48
N THR A 48 8.04 -5.14 4.86
CA THR A 48 9.45 -5.56 4.69
C THR A 48 10.12 -5.76 6.04
N LYS A 49 9.94 -4.80 6.98
CA LYS A 49 10.47 -4.91 8.34
C LYS A 49 9.93 -6.15 9.05
N TYR A 50 8.62 -6.38 8.98
CA TYR A 50 7.98 -7.55 9.59
C TYR A 50 8.60 -8.84 9.06
N LEU A 51 8.66 -9.00 7.73
CA LEU A 51 9.21 -10.20 7.09
C LEU A 51 10.68 -10.44 7.50
N VAL A 52 11.52 -9.40 7.45
CA VAL A 52 12.95 -9.54 7.73
C VAL A 52 13.25 -9.79 9.21
N THR A 53 12.39 -9.33 10.12
CA THR A 53 12.55 -9.50 11.57
C THR A 53 12.02 -10.84 12.07
N HIS A 54 11.07 -11.45 11.36
CA HIS A 54 10.44 -12.72 11.73
C HIS A 54 10.93 -13.93 10.91
N TYR A 55 11.57 -13.72 9.75
CA TYR A 55 12.01 -14.79 8.86
C TYR A 55 13.47 -14.65 8.42
N LYS A 56 14.19 -15.78 8.38
CA LYS A 56 15.57 -15.86 7.88
C LYS A 56 15.59 -16.04 6.36
N GLY A 57 16.75 -15.79 5.74
CA GLY A 57 16.98 -16.11 4.33
C GLY A 57 16.43 -15.12 3.29
N ILE A 58 15.69 -14.09 3.69
CA ILE A 58 15.13 -13.09 2.76
C ILE A 58 16.24 -12.19 2.19
N LYS A 59 16.40 -12.21 0.87
CA LYS A 59 17.32 -11.34 0.10
C LYS A 59 16.58 -10.43 -0.88
N ARG A 60 15.45 -10.89 -1.40
CA ARG A 60 14.59 -10.17 -2.35
C ARG A 60 13.12 -10.37 -1.99
N ILE A 61 12.33 -9.30 -2.07
CA ILE A 61 10.86 -9.34 -1.93
C ILE A 61 10.27 -8.58 -3.12
N GLU A 62 9.30 -9.20 -3.78
CA GLU A 62 8.47 -8.56 -4.78
C GLU A 62 7.07 -8.41 -4.21
N PHE A 63 6.56 -7.18 -4.17
CA PHE A 63 5.24 -6.86 -3.67
C PHE A 63 4.26 -6.68 -4.84
N SER A 64 3.08 -7.30 -4.72
CA SER A 64 1.90 -6.95 -5.53
C SER A 64 1.47 -5.51 -5.28
N ILE A 65 0.38 -5.09 -5.93
CA ILE A 65 -0.35 -3.91 -5.46
C ILE A 65 -0.80 -4.12 -4.00
N LEU A 66 -0.90 -3.03 -3.26
CA LEU A 66 -1.47 -3.03 -1.92
C LEU A 66 -2.97 -3.35 -2.01
N GLU A 67 -3.36 -4.50 -1.48
CA GLU A 67 -4.75 -4.89 -1.34
C GLU A 67 -5.38 -4.12 -0.18
N LYS A 68 -6.65 -3.73 -0.38
CA LYS A 68 -7.44 -3.03 0.62
C LYS A 68 -8.78 -3.73 0.78
N PRO A 69 -9.31 -3.84 2.02
CA PRO A 69 -10.65 -4.36 2.22
C PRO A 69 -11.66 -3.56 1.41
N ASN A 70 -12.60 -4.26 0.80
CA ASN A 70 -13.68 -3.61 0.10
C ASN A 70 -14.61 -2.88 1.10
N ARG A 71 -15.52 -2.04 0.59
CA ARG A 71 -16.46 -1.26 1.43
C ARG A 71 -17.39 -2.10 2.33
N PHE A 72 -17.48 -3.41 2.09
CA PHE A 72 -18.29 -4.35 2.85
C PHE A 72 -17.45 -5.18 3.85
N GLY A 73 -16.16 -4.85 4.02
CA GLY A 73 -15.25 -5.55 4.92
C GLY A 73 -14.76 -6.90 4.39
N GLY A 74 -14.99 -7.19 3.11
CA GLY A 74 -14.42 -8.37 2.45
C GLY A 74 -13.01 -8.11 1.94
N GLY A 75 -12.11 -9.07 2.16
CA GLY A 75 -10.69 -8.96 1.84
C GLY A 75 -9.88 -8.36 2.97
N SER A 76 -8.56 -8.46 2.86
CA SER A 76 -7.61 -7.99 3.86
C SER A 76 -6.87 -6.75 3.38
N TYR A 77 -6.18 -6.08 4.31
CA TYR A 77 -5.23 -5.02 4.01
C TYR A 77 -3.83 -5.62 3.99
N GLY A 78 -3.19 -5.68 2.82
CA GLY A 78 -1.95 -6.44 2.71
C GLY A 78 -1.34 -6.54 1.33
N TYR A 79 -0.36 -7.43 1.21
CA TYR A 79 0.33 -7.70 -0.03
C TYR A 79 0.44 -9.20 -0.26
N MET A 80 0.20 -9.61 -1.50
CA MET A 80 0.82 -10.80 -2.03
C MET A 80 2.30 -10.52 -2.29
N VAL A 81 3.17 -11.41 -1.84
CA VAL A 81 4.62 -11.24 -1.95
C VAL A 81 5.29 -12.48 -2.54
N ARG A 82 6.23 -12.24 -3.44
CA ARG A 82 7.16 -13.24 -3.94
C ARG A 82 8.51 -13.05 -3.27
N ILE A 83 9.00 -14.09 -2.62
CA ILE A 83 10.26 -14.02 -1.86
C ILE A 83 11.35 -14.75 -2.64
N ASN A 84 12.53 -14.12 -2.75
CA ASN A 84 13.73 -14.67 -3.41
C ASN A 84 13.54 -15.13 -4.88
N GLY A 85 12.54 -14.59 -5.59
CA GLY A 85 12.32 -14.88 -7.01
C GLY A 85 11.71 -16.26 -7.28
N ALA A 86 11.06 -16.88 -6.30
CA ALA A 86 10.38 -18.16 -6.49
C ALA A 86 9.17 -18.02 -7.42
N ASP A 87 9.08 -18.87 -8.44
CA ASP A 87 8.08 -18.72 -9.51
C ASP A 87 6.65 -19.13 -9.11
N GLU A 88 6.49 -19.95 -8.06
CA GLU A 88 5.20 -20.51 -7.63
C GLU A 88 4.82 -20.14 -6.17
N ILE A 89 5.68 -19.39 -5.48
CA ILE A 89 5.50 -19.02 -4.08
C ILE A 89 4.95 -17.60 -4.00
N THR A 90 3.65 -17.49 -3.80
CA THR A 90 3.02 -16.26 -3.36
C THR A 90 2.69 -16.43 -1.88
N ALA A 91 3.40 -15.69 -1.03
CA ALA A 91 3.03 -15.56 0.37
C ALA A 91 2.13 -14.34 0.55
N LEU A 92 1.32 -14.33 1.61
CA LEU A 92 0.44 -13.22 1.93
C LEU A 92 0.90 -12.60 3.24
N ILE A 93 1.13 -11.29 3.23
CA ILE A 93 1.35 -10.50 4.44
C ILE A 93 0.20 -9.50 4.57
N GLU A 94 -0.61 -9.70 5.59
CA GLU A 94 -1.91 -9.03 5.67
C GLU A 94 -2.36 -8.78 7.10
N ALA A 95 -3.37 -7.94 7.24
CA ALA A 95 -4.19 -7.83 8.44
C ALA A 95 -5.64 -7.58 8.02
N ASP A 96 -6.60 -7.84 8.91
CA ASP A 96 -8.03 -7.65 8.61
C ASP A 96 -8.37 -6.21 8.16
N ASN A 97 -7.59 -5.24 8.64
CA ASN A 97 -7.81 -3.83 8.33
C ASN A 97 -6.51 -3.02 8.41
N LYS A 98 -6.58 -1.81 7.85
CA LYS A 98 -5.48 -0.84 7.86
C LYS A 98 -4.94 -0.58 9.27
N LYS A 99 -5.81 -0.41 10.27
CA LYS A 99 -5.40 -0.08 11.64
C LYS A 99 -4.52 -1.18 12.24
N ASP A 100 -4.91 -2.43 12.08
CA ASP A 100 -4.15 -3.56 12.60
C ASP A 100 -2.85 -3.79 11.82
N PHE A 101 -2.87 -3.54 10.51
CA PHE A 101 -1.65 -3.56 9.69
C PHE A 101 -0.60 -2.58 10.21
N PHE A 102 -0.97 -1.30 10.38
CA PHE A 102 -0.08 -0.26 10.90
C PHE A 102 0.23 -0.40 12.39
N ALA A 103 -0.54 -1.19 13.14
CA ALA A 103 -0.23 -1.58 14.52
C ALA A 103 0.73 -2.80 14.60
N ASN A 104 1.32 -3.22 13.48
CA ASN A 104 2.22 -4.37 13.38
C ASN A 104 1.58 -5.70 13.80
N LYS A 105 0.25 -5.83 13.68
CA LYS A 105 -0.51 -7.07 13.92
C LYS A 105 -0.74 -7.85 12.63
N MET A 106 0.21 -7.77 11.71
CA MET A 106 0.17 -8.50 10.45
C MET A 106 0.32 -10.00 10.71
N SER A 107 -0.40 -10.79 9.93
CA SER A 107 -0.14 -12.21 9.74
C SER A 107 0.75 -12.40 8.52
N PHE A 108 1.53 -13.48 8.53
CA PHE A 108 2.21 -13.97 7.35
C PHE A 108 1.75 -15.38 7.07
N GLN A 109 1.07 -15.55 5.95
CA GLN A 109 0.80 -16.85 5.37
C GLN A 109 1.91 -17.12 4.37
N GLY A 110 2.83 -18.01 4.75
CA GLY A 110 3.91 -18.44 3.86
C GLY A 110 3.38 -19.11 2.59
N PRO A 111 4.25 -19.36 1.60
CA PRO A 111 3.87 -20.09 0.39
C PRO A 111 2.93 -21.25 0.68
N HIS A 112 1.73 -21.21 0.11
CA HIS A 112 0.84 -22.35 0.12
C HIS A 112 1.34 -23.36 -0.90
N TYR A 113 2.27 -24.23 -0.50
CA TYR A 113 2.57 -25.40 -1.29
C TYR A 113 1.49 -26.47 -1.07
N PRO A 114 1.14 -27.29 -2.08
CA PRO A 114 0.26 -28.45 -1.90
C PRO A 114 0.78 -29.48 -0.88
N ASN A 115 2.02 -29.34 -0.38
CA ASN A 115 2.63 -30.20 0.63
C ASN A 115 3.00 -29.48 1.95
N GLY A 116 2.51 -28.26 2.19
CA GLY A 116 2.57 -27.60 3.51
C GLY A 116 3.95 -27.20 4.03
N SER A 117 5.03 -27.33 3.23
CA SER A 117 6.39 -26.99 3.67
C SER A 117 6.83 -25.63 3.14
N ASN A 118 7.11 -24.67 4.04
CA ASN A 118 7.76 -23.40 3.71
C ASN A 118 9.24 -23.65 3.34
N LYS A 119 9.53 -24.28 2.20
CA LYS A 119 10.92 -24.53 1.79
C LYS A 119 11.67 -23.21 1.61
N GLY A 120 12.67 -22.96 2.45
CA GLY A 120 13.64 -21.87 2.31
C GLY A 120 13.39 -20.63 3.19
N LEU A 121 12.34 -20.60 4.00
CA LEU A 121 12.11 -19.56 5.00
C LEU A 121 11.93 -20.19 6.38
N ASP A 122 12.98 -20.09 7.21
CA ASP A 122 12.89 -20.48 8.61
C ASP A 122 12.27 -19.34 9.39
N ARG A 123 11.09 -19.58 9.97
CA ARG A 123 10.52 -18.68 10.99
C ARG A 123 11.54 -18.58 12.12
N MET A 124 11.81 -17.34 12.53
CA MET A 124 12.64 -17.09 13.70
C MET A 124 11.79 -17.35 14.94
N GLU A 125 12.26 -18.22 15.83
CA GLU A 125 11.65 -18.39 17.15
C GLU A 125 11.73 -17.07 17.94
N ASP A 126 12.82 -16.31 17.75
CA ASP A 126 13.03 -15.00 18.34
C ASP A 126 12.95 -13.86 17.31
N TYR A 127 12.07 -12.89 17.58
CA TYR A 127 12.01 -11.62 16.87
C TYR A 127 13.38 -10.92 16.88
N ASN A 128 13.92 -10.57 15.71
CA ASN A 128 15.24 -9.95 15.59
C ASN A 128 15.19 -8.57 14.90
N SER A 129 15.00 -7.52 15.69
CA SER A 129 14.98 -6.12 15.23
C SER A 129 16.30 -5.60 14.67
N LYS A 130 17.42 -6.31 14.87
CA LYS A 130 18.75 -5.88 14.41
C LYS A 130 19.02 -6.24 12.95
N ARG A 131 18.16 -7.02 12.29
CA ARG A 131 18.32 -7.32 10.87
C ARG A 131 18.04 -6.08 10.02
N ASP A 132 18.99 -5.79 9.15
CA ASP A 132 18.92 -4.63 8.26
C ASP A 132 18.04 -4.94 7.05
N TRP A 133 16.75 -4.60 7.16
CA TRP A 133 15.78 -4.70 6.08
C TRP A 133 16.17 -3.87 4.85
N LYS A 134 17.04 -2.86 5.00
CA LYS A 134 17.50 -2.02 3.87
C LYS A 134 18.42 -2.78 2.91
N LYS A 135 18.97 -3.93 3.32
CA LYS A 135 19.78 -4.81 2.45
C LYS A 135 18.94 -5.72 1.57
N VAL A 136 17.62 -5.77 1.78
CA VAL A 136 16.71 -6.57 0.96
C VAL A 136 16.38 -5.82 -0.32
N LYS A 137 16.49 -6.51 -1.45
CA LYS A 137 16.06 -5.98 -2.75
C LYS A 137 14.53 -5.97 -2.80
N ILE A 138 13.94 -4.77 -2.78
CA ILE A 138 12.49 -4.57 -2.88
C ILE A 138 12.11 -4.29 -4.33
N ILE A 139 11.14 -5.02 -4.86
CA ILE A 139 10.58 -4.82 -6.20
C ILE A 139 9.08 -4.60 -6.06
N GLN A 140 8.54 -3.62 -6.78
CA GLN A 140 7.11 -3.39 -6.86
C GLN A 140 6.61 -3.89 -8.22
N THR A 141 5.59 -4.74 -8.22
CA THR A 141 4.89 -5.13 -9.44
C THR A 141 3.56 -4.39 -9.54
N LYS A 142 3.08 -4.18 -10.77
CA LYS A 142 1.73 -3.65 -11.04
C LYS A 142 0.68 -4.76 -11.13
N LYS A 143 1.04 -6.01 -10.80
CA LYS A 143 0.12 -7.13 -10.81
C LYS A 143 -0.74 -7.12 -9.55
N GLU A 144 -2.02 -7.42 -9.73
CA GLU A 144 -2.98 -7.58 -8.62
C GLU A 144 -2.59 -8.79 -7.76
N SER A 145 -2.15 -9.86 -8.43
CA SER A 145 -1.68 -11.10 -7.82
C SER A 145 -0.50 -11.69 -8.61
N PHE A 146 0.18 -12.68 -8.02
CA PHE A 146 1.30 -13.39 -8.64
C PHE A 146 0.91 -14.75 -9.17
#